data_AF-A0A7Y4IMD5-F1
#
_entry.id   AF-A0A7Y4IMD5-F1
#
_cell.length_a   1.000
_cell.length_b   1.000
_cell.length_c   1.000
_cell.angle_alpha   90.00
_cell.angle_beta   90.00
_cell.angle_gamma   90.00
#
_symmetry.space_group_name_H-M   'P 1'
#
loop_
_entity.id
_entity.type
_entity.pdbx_description
1 polymer ?
#
loop_
_entity_poly.entity_id
_entity_poly.type
_entity_poly.pdbx_seq_one_letter_code
_entity_poly.pdbx_strand_id
1 'polypeptide(L)'
;MSSTHSLDLRERDIAAWHEGDGKSAIARRFMLGYVTVRRYIARFEATGSACARPHGSGAPRKVVAAGEEVLLRLVCEHPDATDEGLAPSMRYALGAPSTTPR
;
A
#
# COMPACT_ATOMS: atom_id res chain seq x y z
N MET A 1 -4.74 5.86 15.76
CA MET A 1 -4.13 7.02 15.08
C MET A 1 -2.66 6.72 14.80
N SER A 2 -2.34 6.16 13.63
CA SER A 2 -0.95 5.89 13.23
C SER A 2 -0.41 7.09 12.45
N SER A 3 0.12 8.08 13.15
CA SER A 3 0.90 9.13 12.50
C SER A 3 2.20 8.50 12.00
N THR A 4 2.24 8.16 10.72
CA THR A 4 3.49 7.84 10.02
C THR A 4 4.41 9.05 10.19
N HIS A 5 5.50 8.91 10.97
CA HIS A 5 6.53 9.96 11.01
C HIS A 5 6.95 10.28 9.56
N SER A 6 6.99 11.57 9.23
CA SER A 6 7.30 12.11 7.90
C SER A 6 8.58 11.49 7.33
N LEU A 7 8.60 11.26 6.02
CA LEU A 7 9.74 10.67 5.30
C LEU A 7 11.05 11.39 5.63
N ASP A 8 11.01 12.71 5.56
CA ASP A 8 12.13 13.61 5.85
C ASP A 8 12.71 13.40 7.27
N LEU A 9 11.89 13.10 8.28
CA LEU A 9 12.39 12.80 9.63
C LEU A 9 13.23 11.51 9.64
N ARG A 10 12.83 10.52 8.86
CA ARG A 10 13.56 9.24 8.76
C ARG A 10 14.86 9.40 7.98
N GLU A 11 14.84 10.18 6.91
CA GLU A 11 16.03 10.49 6.13
C GLU A 11 17.05 11.23 6.98
N ARG A 12 16.61 12.21 7.79
CA ARG A 12 17.49 12.90 8.75
C ARG A 12 18.03 11.99 9.86
N ASP A 13 17.22 11.06 10.36
CA ASP A 13 17.66 10.04 11.33
C ASP A 13 18.78 9.15 10.75
N ILE A 14 18.63 8.72 9.50
CA ILE A 14 19.62 7.89 8.80
C ILE A 14 20.87 8.68 8.42
N ALA A 15 20.73 9.94 8.02
CA ALA A 15 21.87 10.83 7.75
C ALA A 15 22.73 11.01 9.00
N ALA A 16 22.12 11.30 10.16
CA ALA A 16 22.83 11.40 11.43
C ALA A 16 23.53 10.09 11.82
N TRP A 17 22.92 8.94 11.54
CA TRP A 17 23.57 7.64 11.75
C TRP A 17 24.77 7.42 10.83
N HIS A 18 24.69 7.85 9.56
CA HIS A 18 25.83 7.83 8.64
C HIS A 18 26.98 8.76 9.05
N GLU A 19 26.66 9.90 9.67
CA GLU A 19 27.64 10.82 10.26
C GLU A 19 28.36 10.22 11.48
N GLY A 20 27.89 9.08 12.00
CA GLY A 20 28.48 8.37 13.13
C GLY A 20 27.83 8.70 14.48
N ASP A 21 26.70 9.43 14.51
CA ASP A 21 26.00 9.72 15.75
C ASP A 21 25.49 8.43 16.41
N GLY A 22 25.63 8.37 17.74
CA GLY A 22 25.07 7.28 18.54
C GLY A 22 23.54 7.29 18.51
N LYS A 23 22.93 6.09 18.47
CA LYS A 23 21.45 5.90 18.43
C LYS A 23 20.70 6.70 19.51
N SER A 24 21.27 6.83 20.70
CA SER A 24 20.70 7.60 21.82
C SER A 24 20.80 9.11 21.61
N ALA A 25 21.84 9.59 20.94
CA ALA A 25 22.00 11.01 20.59
C ALA A 25 20.98 11.40 19.50
N ILE A 26 20.83 10.56 18.47
CA ILE A 26 19.83 10.73 17.40
C ILE A 26 18.41 10.78 17.99
N ALA A 27 18.07 9.84 18.87
CA ALA A 27 16.79 9.80 19.57
C ALA A 27 16.48 11.11 20.31
N ARG A 28 17.46 11.67 21.03
CA ARG A 28 17.30 12.96 21.72
C ARG A 28 17.20 14.14 20.74
N ARG A 29 18.03 14.15 19.71
CA ARG A 29 18.09 15.21 18.68
C ARG A 29 16.77 15.37 17.93
N PHE A 30 16.13 14.27 17.59
CA PHE A 30 14.86 14.26 16.84
C PHE A 30 13.63 13.99 17.70
N MET A 31 13.78 13.96 19.04
CA MET A 31 12.72 13.63 20.00
C MET A 31 11.98 12.32 19.66
N LEU A 32 12.72 11.33 19.16
CA LEU A 32 12.24 10.01 18.81
C LEU A 32 12.50 9.02 19.94
N GLY A 33 11.63 8.02 20.07
CA GLY A 33 11.90 6.89 20.95
C GLY A 33 13.10 6.08 20.42
N TYR A 34 13.98 5.62 21.33
CA TYR A 34 15.16 4.81 20.97
C TYR A 34 14.82 3.60 20.09
N VAL A 35 13.69 2.94 20.37
CA VAL A 35 13.20 1.80 19.57
C VAL A 35 12.85 2.20 18.14
N THR A 36 12.32 3.41 17.95
CA THR A 36 11.98 3.95 16.63
C THR A 36 13.24 4.18 15.80
N VAL A 37 14.25 4.84 16.37
CA VAL A 37 15.56 5.06 15.73
C VAL A 37 16.20 3.72 15.37
N ARG A 38 16.22 2.76 16.31
CA ARG A 38 16.76 1.42 16.07
C ARG A 38 16.04 0.72 14.92
N ARG A 39 14.72 0.87 14.81
CA ARG A 39 13.91 0.27 13.74
C ARG A 39 14.17 0.91 12.38
N TYR A 40 14.44 2.22 12.34
CA TYR A 40 14.80 2.90 11.10
C TYR A 40 16.17 2.48 10.60
N ILE A 41 17.17 2.42 11.47
CA ILE A 41 18.51 1.95 11.12
C ILE A 41 18.46 0.49 10.64
N ALA A 42 17.82 -0.41 11.38
CA ALA A 42 17.71 -1.82 10.98
C ALA A 42 16.99 -2.00 9.64
N ARG A 43 15.99 -1.15 9.34
CA ARG A 43 15.34 -1.12 8.03
C ARG A 43 16.30 -0.66 6.95
N PHE A 44 17.03 0.43 7.18
CA PHE A 44 18.00 0.96 6.24
C PHE A 44 19.10 -0.06 5.93
N GLU A 45 19.64 -0.75 6.94
CA GLU A 45 20.62 -1.84 6.75
C GLU A 45 20.05 -3.00 5.93
N ALA A 46 18.78 -3.35 6.12
CA ALA A 46 18.14 -4.45 5.41
C ALA A 46 17.72 -4.12 3.96
N THR A 47 17.35 -2.87 3.66
CA THR A 47 16.79 -2.49 2.35
C THR A 47 17.61 -1.46 1.59
N GLY A 48 18.66 -0.88 2.19
CA GLY A 48 19.48 0.19 1.60
C GLY A 48 18.75 1.52 1.41
N SER A 49 17.56 1.68 2.02
CA SER A 49 16.70 2.86 1.82
C SER A 49 15.99 3.25 3.10
N ALA A 50 15.97 4.55 3.38
CA ALA A 50 15.27 5.17 4.50
C ALA A 50 13.75 5.29 4.24
N CYS A 51 13.33 5.10 2.99
CA CYS A 51 11.94 5.20 2.59
C CYS A 51 11.09 4.12 3.28
N ALA A 52 9.87 4.51 3.67
CA ALA A 52 8.85 3.50 3.92
C ALA A 52 8.67 2.66 2.63
N ARG A 53 8.53 1.34 2.75
CA ARG A 53 7.98 0.56 1.62
C ARG A 53 6.69 1.26 1.20
N PRO A 54 6.44 1.45 -0.12
CA PRO A 54 5.16 1.96 -0.56
C PRO A 54 4.07 1.16 0.14
N HIS A 55 3.05 1.83 0.67
CA HIS A 55 1.92 1.19 1.30
C HIS A 55 1.18 0.34 0.26
N GLY A 56 1.66 -0.87 0.01
CA GLY A 56 0.99 -1.92 -0.74
C GLY A 56 -0.04 -2.61 0.15
N SER A 57 -0.89 -1.84 0.82
CA SER A 57 -1.91 -2.38 1.72
C SER A 57 -3.30 -1.93 1.31
N GLY A 58 -3.66 -2.27 0.08
CA GLY A 58 -5.03 -2.51 -0.34
C GLY A 58 -5.08 -3.91 -0.94
N ALA A 59 -6.22 -4.60 -0.85
CA ALA A 59 -6.42 -5.82 -1.61
C ALA A 59 -6.06 -5.57 -3.08
N PRO A 60 -5.40 -6.51 -3.78
CA PRO A 60 -5.13 -6.35 -5.20
C PRO A 60 -6.44 -6.02 -5.93
N ARG A 61 -6.39 -5.10 -6.90
CA ARG A 61 -7.56 -4.73 -7.69
C ARG A 61 -8.20 -6.01 -8.25
N LYS A 62 -9.46 -6.26 -7.86
CA LYS A 62 -10.22 -7.43 -8.32
C LYS A 62 -10.65 -7.30 -9.79
N VAL A 63 -10.74 -6.06 -10.28
CA VAL A 63 -11.02 -5.73 -11.68
C VAL A 63 -9.70 -5.32 -12.34
N VAL A 64 -9.28 -6.12 -13.32
CA VAL A 64 -8.14 -5.80 -14.20
C VAL A 64 -8.56 -4.76 -15.23
N ALA A 65 -7.60 -4.06 -15.86
CA ALA A 65 -7.89 -2.98 -16.82
C ALA A 65 -8.88 -3.38 -17.93
N ALA A 66 -8.78 -4.61 -18.46
CA ALA A 66 -9.74 -5.12 -19.45
C ALA A 66 -11.17 -5.32 -18.90
N GLY A 67 -11.30 -5.58 -17.60
CA GLY A 67 -12.58 -5.66 -16.92
C GLY A 67 -13.19 -4.31 -16.57
N GLU A 68 -12.39 -3.24 -16.53
CA GLU A 68 -12.86 -1.90 -16.22
C GLU A 68 -13.74 -1.34 -17.34
N GLU A 69 -13.31 -1.49 -18.59
CA GLU A 69 -14.10 -1.08 -19.77
C GLU A 69 -15.42 -1.84 -19.86
N VAL A 70 -15.40 -3.14 -19.58
CA VAL A 70 -16.59 -4.00 -19.55
C VAL A 70 -17.54 -3.59 -18.43
N LEU A 71 -17.01 -3.31 -17.23
CA LEU A 71 -17.80 -2.87 -16.09
C LEU A 71 -18.48 -1.53 -16.36
N LEU A 72 -17.74 -0.55 -16.89
CA LEU A 72 -18.28 0.76 -17.26
C LEU A 72 -19.40 0.63 -18.29
N ARG A 73 -19.22 -0.22 -19.30
CA ARG A 73 -20.25 -0.48 -20.30
C ARG A 73 -21.51 -1.08 -19.68
N LEU A 74 -21.37 -2.08 -18.81
CA LEU A 74 -22.50 -2.73 -18.16
C LEU A 74 -23.27 -1.79 -17.20
N VAL A 75 -22.56 -0.90 -16.49
CA VAL A 75 -23.19 0.13 -15.65
C VAL A 75 -23.96 1.15 -16.50
N CYS A 76 -23.42 1.52 -17.67
CA CYS A 76 -24.12 2.40 -18.60
C CYS A 76 -25.36 1.72 -19.23
N GLU A 77 -25.28 0.43 -19.55
CA GLU A 77 -26.39 -0.33 -20.14
C GLU A 77 -27.48 -0.65 -19.10
N HIS A 78 -27.10 -0.86 -17.84
CA HIS A 78 -27.99 -1.20 -16.74
C HIS A 78 -27.67 -0.40 -15.47
N PRO A 79 -28.05 0.89 -15.42
CA PRO A 79 -27.73 1.78 -14.29
C PRO A 79 -28.40 1.35 -12.97
N ASP A 80 -29.50 0.60 -13.05
CA ASP A 80 -30.23 0.08 -11.88
C ASP A 80 -29.76 -1.33 -11.46
N ALA A 81 -28.74 -1.89 -12.11
CA ALA A 81 -28.21 -3.20 -11.75
C ALA A 81 -27.50 -3.12 -10.39
N THR A 82 -27.91 -3.99 -9.47
CA THR A 82 -27.20 -4.19 -8.21
C THR A 82 -25.91 -4.97 -8.46
N ASP A 83 -24.95 -4.90 -7.54
CA ASP A 83 -23.68 -5.64 -7.60
C ASP A 83 -23.87 -7.14 -7.87
N GLU A 84 -24.96 -7.73 -7.34
CA GLU A 84 -25.35 -9.13 -7.53
C GLU A 84 -25.75 -9.46 -8.98
N GLY A 85 -26.34 -8.50 -9.71
CA GLY A 85 -26.70 -8.63 -11.13
C GLY A 85 -25.53 -8.27 -12.08
N LEU A 86 -24.64 -7.38 -11.63
CA LEU A 86 -23.52 -6.90 -12.43
C LEU A 86 -22.35 -7.90 -12.49
N ALA A 87 -22.07 -8.59 -11.38
CA ALA A 87 -20.97 -9.54 -11.30
C ALA A 87 -21.09 -10.77 -12.24
N PRO A 88 -22.27 -11.42 -12.39
CA PRO A 88 -22.47 -12.47 -13.39
C PRO A 88 -22.30 -11.97 -14.82
N SER A 89 -22.86 -10.79 -15.13
CA SER A 89 -22.76 -10.15 -16.46
C SER A 89 -21.32 -9.83 -16.83
N MET A 90 -20.55 -9.33 -15.87
CA MET A 90 -19.12 -9.06 -16.02
C MET A 90 -18.31 -10.34 -16.23
N ARG A 91 -18.63 -11.44 -15.53
CA ARG A 91 -17.97 -12.75 -15.71
C ARG A 91 -18.24 -13.33 -17.10
N TYR A 92 -19.49 -13.24 -17.57
CA TYR A 92 -19.88 -13.68 -18.91
C TYR A 92 -19.17 -12.86 -20.00
N ALA A 93 -19.15 -11.54 -19.86
CA ALA A 93 -18.49 -10.64 -20.82
C ALA A 93 -16.97 -10.80 -20.87
N LEU A 94 -16.33 -11.20 -19.76
CA LEU A 94 -14.90 -11.50 -19.69
C LEU A 94 -14.56 -12.96 -20.09
N GLY A 95 -15.54 -13.78 -20.47
CA GLY A 95 -15.33 -15.15 -20.93
C GLY A 95 -14.87 -16.13 -19.83
N ALA A 96 -15.04 -15.79 -18.55
CA ALA A 96 -14.74 -16.71 -17.46
C ALA A 96 -15.88 -17.73 -17.33
N PRO A 97 -15.62 -19.05 -17.39
CA PRO A 97 -16.67 -20.06 -17.35
C PRO A 97 -17.45 -19.96 -16.04
N SER A 98 -18.77 -19.86 -16.16
CA SER A 98 -19.71 -19.93 -15.06
C SER A 98 -19.64 -21.31 -14.40
N THR A 99 -18.84 -21.46 -13.34
CA THR A 99 -19.02 -22.57 -12.41
C THR A 99 -20.22 -22.27 -11.54
N THR A 100 -21.39 -22.71 -11.98
CA THR A 100 -22.61 -22.81 -11.18
C THR A 100 -22.51 -24.07 -10.32
N PRO A 101 -22.60 -24.05 -8.99
CA PRO A 101 -22.83 -25.27 -8.22
C PRO A 101 -24.31 -25.65 -8.29
N ARG A 102 -24.57 -26.95 -8.46
CA ARG A 102 -25.89 -27.59 -8.40
C ARG A 102 -26.25 -27.91 -6.95
#